data_AF-A0A2N8K9P4-F1
#
_entry.id   AF-A0A2N8K9P4-F1
#
_cell.length_a   1.000
_cell.length_b   1.000
_cell.length_c   1.000
_cell.angle_alpha   90.00
_cell.angle_beta   90.00
_cell.angle_gamma   90.00
#
_symmetry.space_group_name_H-M   'P 1'
#
loop_
_entity.id
_entity.type
_entity.pdbx_description
1 polymer ?
#
loop_
_entity_poly.entity_id
_entity_poly.type
_entity_poly.pdbx_seq_one_letter_code
_entity_poly.pdbx_strand_id
1 'polypeptide(L)'
;MCTCLLGAEDDDDPALELCGSCRRRPEARRLGLPVPPATERPAAAARPARDFTEAERALIRKIHGFMPAQQLLALLNERLACDLGPDATPYSMEQLHAAIGGLASPAPAGGHGWAAQRKLIAQARRAGLLAAVTEQLIDDFAVVFSLNPKQVLVLRDTLLQPQEDA
;
A
#
# COMPACT_ATOMS: atom_id res chain seq x y z
N MET A 1 6.50 5.27 -29.79
CA MET A 1 5.36 5.32 -30.73
C MET A 1 4.73 3.93 -30.78
N CYS A 2 3.43 3.83 -31.02
CA CYS A 2 2.66 2.59 -30.82
C CYS A 2 3.26 1.45 -31.66
N THR A 3 3.49 0.28 -31.07
CA THR A 3 4.00 -0.91 -31.81
C THR A 3 2.88 -1.73 -32.44
N CYS A 4 1.63 -1.26 -32.36
CA CYS A 4 0.48 -1.92 -32.98
C CYS A 4 0.46 -1.63 -34.49
N LEU A 5 0.10 -2.65 -35.28
CA LEU A 5 -0.15 -2.48 -36.71
C LEU A 5 -1.39 -1.59 -36.89
N LEU A 6 -1.20 -0.40 -37.48
CA LEU A 6 -2.29 0.51 -37.84
C LEU A 6 -3.11 -0.15 -38.94
N GLY A 7 -4.38 -0.38 -38.67
CA GLY A 7 -5.19 -1.36 -39.37
C GLY A 7 -6.50 -0.78 -39.85
N ALA A 8 -6.50 0.42 -40.45
CA ALA A 8 -7.67 1.05 -41.07
C ALA A 8 -8.98 0.97 -40.25
N GLU A 9 -8.89 0.93 -38.91
CA GLU A 9 -10.05 1.02 -38.03
C GLU A 9 -10.34 2.50 -37.74
N ASP A 10 -11.62 2.86 -37.55
CA ASP A 10 -12.15 4.23 -37.53
C ASP A 10 -11.50 5.19 -36.50
N ASP A 11 -10.69 4.68 -35.56
CA ASP A 11 -10.06 5.44 -34.47
C ASP A 11 -8.52 5.57 -34.59
N ASP A 12 -7.90 5.01 -35.64
CA ASP A 12 -6.45 5.10 -35.84
C ASP A 12 -6.04 6.51 -36.28
N ASP A 13 -4.94 7.03 -35.72
CA ASP A 13 -4.36 8.31 -36.08
C ASP A 13 -3.04 8.09 -36.85
N PRO A 14 -3.09 8.09 -38.20
CA PRO A 14 -1.90 7.86 -39.02
C PRO A 14 -0.91 9.02 -38.97
N ALA A 15 -1.31 10.22 -38.54
CA ALA A 15 -0.42 11.37 -38.42
C ALA A 15 0.48 11.27 -37.17
N LEU A 16 0.01 10.58 -36.14
CA LEU A 16 0.76 10.34 -34.90
C LEU A 16 1.26 8.90 -34.73
N GLU A 17 1.01 8.05 -35.74
CA GLU A 17 1.29 6.61 -35.74
C GLU A 17 0.76 5.90 -34.48
N LEU A 18 -0.50 6.20 -34.10
CA LEU A 18 -1.16 5.65 -32.93
C LEU A 18 -2.43 4.91 -33.33
N CYS A 19 -2.59 3.68 -32.86
CA CYS A 19 -3.89 3.03 -32.98
C CYS A 19 -4.89 3.63 -31.98
N GLY A 20 -6.19 3.47 -32.24
CA GLY A 20 -7.26 3.99 -31.38
C GLY A 20 -7.15 3.63 -29.89
N SER A 21 -6.60 2.45 -29.59
CA SER A 21 -6.34 2.01 -28.22
C SER A 21 -5.13 2.69 -27.58
N CYS A 22 -4.05 2.89 -28.34
CA CYS A 22 -2.88 3.66 -27.90
C CYS A 22 -3.21 5.14 -27.69
N ARG A 23 -4.18 5.69 -28.45
CA ARG A 23 -4.64 7.08 -28.33
C ARG A 23 -5.38 7.36 -27.01
N ARG A 24 -6.11 6.38 -26.49
CA ARG A 24 -6.88 6.50 -25.21
C ARG A 24 -6.00 6.33 -23.97
N ARG A 25 -4.74 5.96 -24.13
CA ARG A 25 -3.80 5.75 -23.03
C ARG A 25 -3.27 7.07 -22.46
N PRO A 26 -3.08 7.18 -21.13
CA PRO A 26 -2.60 8.41 -20.50
C PRO A 26 -1.18 8.80 -20.95
N GLU A 27 -0.37 7.86 -21.44
CA GLU A 27 0.96 8.14 -21.97
C GLU A 27 0.91 8.96 -23.28
N ALA A 28 -0.20 8.91 -24.03
CA ALA A 28 -0.42 9.72 -25.23
C ALA A 28 -0.56 11.22 -24.91
N ARG A 29 -0.73 11.60 -23.63
CA ARG A 29 -0.70 13.01 -23.16
C ARG A 29 0.57 13.75 -23.57
N ARG A 30 1.70 13.04 -23.70
CA ARG A 30 2.99 13.62 -24.10
C ARG A 30 3.03 14.07 -25.57
N LEU A 31 2.04 13.66 -26.37
CA LEU A 31 1.92 13.95 -27.80
C LEU A 31 0.99 15.14 -28.08
N GLY A 32 0.49 15.83 -27.04
CA GLY A 32 -0.28 17.08 -27.18
C GLY A 32 -1.69 16.91 -27.73
N LEU A 33 -2.23 15.68 -27.75
CA LEU A 33 -3.57 15.41 -28.25
C LEU A 33 -4.66 15.97 -27.32
N PRO A 34 -5.68 16.68 -27.85
CA PRO A 34 -6.81 17.14 -27.06
C PRO A 34 -7.64 15.94 -26.60
N VAL A 35 -7.79 15.81 -25.28
CA VAL A 35 -8.67 14.81 -24.65
C VAL A 35 -10.10 15.26 -24.91
N PRO A 36 -10.98 14.42 -25.51
CA PRO A 36 -12.40 14.74 -25.52
C PRO A 36 -12.85 14.92 -24.07
N PRO A 37 -13.68 15.93 -23.73
CA PRO A 37 -14.12 16.16 -22.37
C PRO A 37 -14.64 14.82 -21.83
N ALA A 38 -14.09 14.42 -20.68
CA ALA A 38 -14.55 13.23 -19.98
C ALA A 38 -16.06 13.36 -19.90
N THR A 39 -16.78 12.57 -20.68
CA THR A 39 -18.23 12.48 -20.57
C THR A 39 -18.42 12.03 -19.14
N GLU A 40 -18.96 12.92 -18.31
CA GLU A 40 -19.38 12.62 -16.96
C GLU A 40 -20.33 11.44 -17.09
N ARG A 41 -19.78 10.23 -16.92
CA ARG A 41 -20.60 9.05 -16.74
C ARG A 41 -21.45 9.41 -15.52
N PRO A 42 -22.79 9.31 -15.61
CA PRO A 42 -23.64 9.53 -14.44
C PRO A 42 -23.07 8.68 -13.33
N ALA A 43 -22.83 9.29 -12.16
CA ALA A 43 -22.19 8.67 -11.02
C ALA A 43 -22.79 7.28 -10.82
N ALA A 44 -22.08 6.25 -11.31
CA ALA A 44 -22.53 4.89 -11.17
C ALA A 44 -22.55 4.67 -9.67
N ALA A 45 -23.72 4.38 -9.12
CA ALA A 45 -23.94 4.11 -7.70
C ALA A 45 -22.70 3.44 -7.13
N ALA A 46 -22.02 4.12 -6.20
CA ALA A 46 -20.67 3.81 -5.76
C ALA A 46 -20.58 2.30 -5.48
N ARG A 47 -20.03 1.57 -6.44
CA ARG A 47 -19.93 0.13 -6.35
C ARG A 47 -19.00 -0.10 -5.16
N PRO A 48 -19.40 -0.87 -4.13
CA PRO A 48 -18.53 -1.08 -3.00
C PRO A 48 -17.20 -1.60 -3.51
N ALA A 49 -16.10 -1.17 -2.88
CA ALA A 49 -14.81 -1.80 -3.13
C ALA A 49 -14.97 -3.31 -2.97
N ARG A 50 -14.17 -4.07 -3.72
CA ARG A 50 -14.12 -5.54 -3.64
C ARG A 50 -13.95 -5.99 -2.18
N ASP A 51 -14.19 -7.26 -1.91
CA ASP A 51 -13.88 -7.80 -0.60
C ASP A 51 -12.37 -7.85 -0.35
N PHE A 52 -11.97 -7.69 0.92
CA PHE A 52 -10.58 -7.90 1.33
C PHE A 52 -10.11 -9.31 0.96
N THR A 53 -8.92 -9.40 0.40
CA THR A 53 -8.19 -10.65 0.19
C THR A 53 -7.75 -11.25 1.52
N GLU A 54 -7.34 -12.52 1.50
CA GLU A 54 -6.75 -13.17 2.67
C GLU A 54 -5.50 -12.44 3.18
N ALA A 55 -4.65 -11.94 2.27
CA ALA A 55 -3.45 -11.19 2.62
C ALA A 55 -3.77 -9.87 3.33
N GLU A 56 -4.78 -9.13 2.86
CA GLU A 56 -5.25 -7.90 3.50
C GLU A 56 -5.91 -8.21 4.85
N ARG A 57 -6.70 -9.29 4.97
CA ARG A 57 -7.26 -9.72 6.25
C ARG A 57 -6.17 -10.11 7.25
N ALA A 58 -5.11 -10.77 6.80
CA ALA A 58 -3.95 -11.07 7.64
C ALA A 58 -3.25 -9.80 8.11
N LEU A 59 -3.14 -8.78 7.25
CA LEU A 59 -2.59 -7.47 7.60
C LEU A 59 -3.46 -6.76 8.64
N ILE A 60 -4.78 -6.68 8.42
CA ILE A 60 -5.74 -6.08 9.36
C ILE A 60 -5.61 -6.76 10.72
N ARG A 61 -5.63 -8.10 10.79
CA ARG A 61 -5.45 -8.85 12.04
C ARG A 61 -4.19 -8.47 12.80
N LYS A 62 -3.08 -8.32 12.10
CA LYS A 62 -1.77 -8.01 12.72
C LYS A 62 -1.64 -6.55 13.13
N ILE A 63 -2.22 -5.62 12.37
CA ILE A 63 -1.91 -4.19 12.49
C ILE A 63 -2.99 -3.38 13.23
N HIS A 64 -4.27 -3.78 13.17
CA HIS A 64 -5.38 -2.95 13.68
C HIS A 64 -5.28 -2.61 15.18
N GLY A 65 -4.58 -3.41 15.98
CA GLY A 65 -4.33 -3.14 17.40
C GLY A 65 -3.18 -2.15 17.67
N PHE A 66 -2.39 -1.78 16.65
CA PHE A 66 -1.17 -0.98 16.76
C PHE A 66 -1.20 0.31 15.94
N MET A 67 -2.15 0.43 15.01
CA MET A 67 -2.25 1.55 14.07
C MET A 67 -3.67 2.13 14.10
N PRO A 68 -3.83 3.47 14.09
CA PRO A 68 -5.12 4.10 13.91
C PRO A 68 -5.84 3.59 12.66
N ALA A 69 -7.14 3.31 12.77
CA ALA A 69 -7.89 2.69 11.68
C ALA A 69 -7.83 3.51 10.37
N GLN A 70 -7.75 4.84 10.46
CA GLN A 70 -7.60 5.70 9.29
C GLN A 70 -6.25 5.50 8.57
N GLN A 71 -5.16 5.30 9.30
CA GLN A 71 -3.83 5.02 8.72
C GLN A 71 -3.79 3.62 8.10
N LEU A 72 -4.43 2.65 8.75
CA LEU A 72 -4.57 1.31 8.20
C LEU A 72 -5.39 1.31 6.91
N LEU A 73 -6.47 2.09 6.85
CA LEU A 73 -7.26 2.24 5.63
C LEU A 73 -6.45 2.86 4.49
N ALA A 74 -5.67 3.91 4.77
CA ALA A 74 -4.82 4.55 3.77
C ALA A 74 -3.83 3.55 3.16
N LEU A 75 -3.15 2.77 4.01
CA LEU A 75 -2.22 1.72 3.58
C LEU A 75 -2.90 0.65 2.70
N LEU A 76 -4.10 0.20 3.08
CA LEU A 76 -4.86 -0.78 2.31
C LEU A 76 -5.25 -0.25 0.93
N ASN A 77 -5.62 1.03 0.84
CA ASN A 77 -6.00 1.67 -0.41
C ASN A 77 -4.79 1.96 -1.32
N GLU A 78 -3.64 2.33 -0.76
CA GLU A 78 -2.39 2.44 -1.52
C GLU A 78 -2.03 1.10 -2.15
N ARG A 79 -2.08 0.02 -1.36
CA ARG A 79 -1.83 -1.33 -1.89
C ARG A 79 -2.83 -1.72 -2.98
N LEU A 80 -4.11 -1.44 -2.78
CA LEU A 80 -5.16 -1.70 -3.76
C LEU A 80 -4.86 -0.99 -5.09
N ALA A 81 -4.42 0.27 -5.03
CA ALA A 81 -4.04 1.03 -6.21
C ALA A 81 -2.78 0.48 -6.89
N CYS A 82 -1.81 -0.04 -6.12
CA CYS A 82 -0.65 -0.73 -6.69
C CYS A 82 -1.02 -2.04 -7.41
N ASP A 83 -1.95 -2.81 -6.84
CA ASP A 83 -2.34 -4.13 -7.36
C ASP A 83 -3.27 -4.02 -8.58
N LEU A 84 -4.20 -3.06 -8.58
CA LEU A 84 -5.28 -2.95 -9.59
C LEU A 84 -5.22 -1.67 -10.42
N GLY A 85 -4.33 -0.73 -10.10
CA GLY A 85 -4.23 0.57 -10.74
C GLY A 85 -5.04 1.67 -10.02
N PRO A 86 -4.84 2.94 -10.43
CA PRO A 86 -5.39 4.11 -9.74
C PRO A 86 -6.92 4.26 -9.84
N ASP A 87 -7.56 3.56 -10.78
CA ASP A 87 -9.00 3.59 -10.98
C ASP A 87 -9.76 2.57 -10.10
N ALA A 88 -9.04 1.82 -9.26
CA ALA A 88 -9.63 0.89 -8.32
C ALA A 88 -10.49 1.63 -7.28
N THR A 89 -11.70 1.14 -7.05
CA THR A 89 -12.60 1.74 -6.05
C THR A 89 -12.04 1.51 -4.64
N PRO A 90 -11.75 2.58 -3.87
CA PRO A 90 -11.08 2.45 -2.57
C PRO A 90 -12.00 1.82 -1.52
N TYR A 91 -11.41 1.05 -0.62
CA TYR A 91 -12.09 0.55 0.57
C TYR A 91 -12.60 1.69 1.43
N SER A 92 -13.74 1.46 2.09
CA SER A 92 -14.35 2.42 3.02
C SER A 92 -14.00 2.12 4.48
N MET A 93 -14.15 3.12 5.36
CA MET A 93 -14.01 2.90 6.81
C MET A 93 -15.05 1.92 7.34
N GLU A 94 -16.25 1.90 6.78
CA GLU A 94 -17.31 0.97 7.18
C GLU A 94 -16.91 -0.47 6.89
N GLN A 95 -16.33 -0.73 5.72
CA GLN A 95 -15.78 -2.05 5.37
C GLN A 95 -14.65 -2.45 6.32
N LEU A 96 -13.74 -1.53 6.65
CA LEU A 96 -12.64 -1.81 7.60
C LEU A 96 -13.17 -2.12 9.00
N HIS A 97 -14.13 -1.33 9.52
CA HIS A 97 -14.74 -1.59 10.82
C HIS A 97 -15.51 -2.90 10.86
N ALA A 98 -16.23 -3.26 9.80
CA ALA A 98 -16.89 -4.56 9.69
C ALA A 98 -15.87 -5.71 9.71
N ALA A 99 -14.73 -5.55 9.03
CA ALA A 99 -13.64 -6.54 9.05
C ALA A 99 -12.96 -6.65 10.43
N ILE A 100 -12.81 -5.53 11.16
CA ILE A 100 -12.26 -5.52 12.52
C ILE A 100 -13.24 -6.12 13.53
N GLY A 101 -14.53 -5.81 13.43
CA GLY A 101 -15.57 -6.29 14.35
C GLY A 101 -15.74 -7.81 14.34
N GLY A 102 -15.34 -8.49 13.25
CA GLY A 102 -15.28 -9.94 13.16
C GLY A 102 -14.03 -10.59 13.76
N LEU A 103 -13.07 -9.81 14.24
CA LEU A 103 -11.84 -10.31 14.87
C LEU A 103 -12.02 -10.35 16.38
N ALA A 104 -11.57 -11.46 17.01
CA ALA A 104 -11.40 -11.47 18.44
C ALA A 104 -10.46 -10.31 18.81
N SER A 105 -10.92 -9.40 19.67
CA SER A 105 -10.12 -8.26 20.10
C SER A 105 -8.78 -8.80 20.61
N PRO A 106 -7.65 -8.52 19.93
CA PRO A 106 -6.37 -8.82 20.54
C PRO A 106 -6.34 -8.07 21.87
N ALA A 107 -5.81 -8.72 22.92
CA ALA A 107 -5.55 -8.03 24.17
C ALA A 107 -4.84 -6.71 23.81
N PRO A 108 -5.34 -5.54 24.26
CA PRO A 108 -4.80 -4.28 23.84
C PRO A 108 -3.29 -4.37 24.04
N ALA A 109 -2.53 -4.26 22.95
CA ALA A 109 -1.12 -4.01 23.07
C ALA A 109 -1.04 -2.65 23.72
N GLY A 110 -1.00 -2.66 25.06
CA GLY A 110 -1.34 -1.51 25.86
C GLY A 110 -0.48 -0.33 25.47
N GLY A 111 -1.13 0.74 25.04
CA GLY A 111 -0.54 2.06 24.88
C GLY A 111 0.33 2.24 23.63
N HIS A 112 -0.02 3.25 22.86
CA HIS A 112 0.88 3.89 21.90
C HIS A 112 1.91 4.63 22.75
N GLY A 113 3.08 4.04 22.93
CA GLY A 113 4.10 4.58 23.81
C GLY A 113 5.35 3.72 23.90
N TRP A 114 6.43 4.35 24.31
CA TRP A 114 7.77 3.75 24.42
C TRP A 114 7.77 2.47 25.27
N ALA A 115 6.96 2.40 26.33
CA ALA A 115 6.85 1.22 27.19
C ALA A 115 6.28 -0.01 26.46
N ALA A 116 5.29 0.20 25.58
CA ALA A 116 4.70 -0.86 24.78
C ALA A 116 5.66 -1.36 23.71
N GLN A 117 6.37 -0.43 23.05
CA GLN A 117 7.40 -0.73 22.07
C GLN A 117 8.52 -1.59 22.68
N ARG A 118 9.04 -1.22 23.86
CA ARG A 118 10.05 -2.05 24.57
C ARG A 118 9.53 -3.44 24.91
N LYS A 119 8.27 -3.57 25.33
CA LYS A 119 7.65 -4.88 25.62
C LYS A 119 7.58 -5.76 24.36
N LEU A 120 7.25 -5.16 23.22
CA LEU A 120 7.19 -5.82 21.91
C LEU A 120 8.58 -6.29 21.46
N ILE A 121 9.59 -5.42 21.58
CA ILE A 121 11.00 -5.76 21.27
C ILE A 121 11.48 -6.90 22.17
N ALA A 122 11.18 -6.86 23.47
CA ALA A 122 11.54 -7.92 24.41
C ALA A 122 10.83 -9.26 24.12
N GLN A 123 9.59 -9.23 23.62
CA GLN A 123 8.89 -10.43 23.17
C GLN A 123 9.51 -10.99 21.89
N ALA A 124 9.79 -10.14 20.90
CA ALA A 124 10.44 -10.55 19.65
C ALA A 124 11.85 -11.14 19.89
N ARG A 125 12.57 -10.60 20.88
CA ARG A 125 13.89 -11.12 21.30
C ARG A 125 13.76 -12.54 21.86
N ARG A 126 12.84 -12.75 22.81
CA ARG A 126 12.58 -14.07 23.40
C ARG A 126 12.10 -15.10 22.38
N ALA A 127 11.37 -14.67 21.36
CA ALA A 127 10.90 -15.53 20.28
C ALA A 127 11.99 -15.84 19.23
N GLY A 128 13.19 -15.28 19.35
CA GLY A 128 14.28 -15.43 18.38
C GLY A 128 14.09 -14.64 17.07
N LEU A 129 13.00 -13.87 16.94
CA LEU A 129 12.70 -13.11 15.73
C LEU A 129 13.73 -12.00 15.47
N LEU A 130 14.20 -11.32 16.52
CA LEU A 130 15.22 -10.28 16.39
C LEU A 130 16.57 -10.82 15.89
N ALA A 131 16.87 -12.11 16.09
CA ALA A 131 18.09 -12.71 15.57
C ALA A 131 18.08 -12.82 14.04
N ALA A 132 16.90 -12.81 13.41
CA ALA A 132 16.75 -12.78 11.96
C ALA A 132 16.85 -11.35 11.37
N VAL A 133 16.87 -10.32 12.22
CA VAL A 133 16.98 -8.92 11.79
C VAL A 133 18.45 -8.54 11.70
N THR A 134 18.98 -8.55 10.47
CA THR A 134 20.36 -8.13 10.17
C THR A 134 20.42 -6.65 9.82
N GLU A 135 21.63 -6.08 9.84
CA GLU A 135 21.86 -4.71 9.34
C GLU A 135 21.44 -4.54 7.89
N GLN A 136 21.74 -5.53 7.03
CA GLN A 136 21.32 -5.54 5.63
C GLN A 136 19.79 -5.48 5.49
N LEU A 137 19.07 -6.25 6.31
CA LEU A 137 17.60 -6.24 6.29
C LEU A 137 17.02 -4.87 6.71
N ILE A 138 17.70 -4.18 7.63
CA ILE A 138 17.35 -2.81 8.02
C ILE A 138 17.61 -1.82 6.86
N ASP A 139 18.73 -1.97 6.15
CA ASP A 139 19.05 -1.13 4.98
C ASP A 139 18.06 -1.35 3.83
N ASP A 140 17.74 -2.61 3.52
CA ASP A 140 16.76 -2.96 2.50
C ASP A 140 15.37 -2.38 2.87
N PHE A 141 14.97 -2.51 4.14
CA PHE A 141 13.75 -1.89 4.64
C PHE A 141 13.78 -0.36 4.49
N ALA A 142 14.91 0.27 4.79
CA ALA A 142 15.06 1.72 4.66
C ALA A 142 14.90 2.19 3.21
N VAL A 143 15.41 1.44 2.24
CA VAL A 143 15.22 1.72 0.80
C VAL A 143 13.76 1.58 0.41
N VAL A 144 13.12 0.47 0.77
CA VAL A 144 11.71 0.20 0.42
C VAL A 144 10.78 1.26 1.00
N PHE A 145 11.02 1.70 2.24
CA PHE A 145 10.18 2.67 2.93
C PHE A 145 10.71 4.12 2.87
N SER A 146 11.75 4.37 2.06
CA SER A 146 12.35 5.70 1.87
C SER A 146 12.68 6.41 3.19
N LEU A 147 13.26 5.69 4.14
CA LEU A 147 13.64 6.24 5.44
C LEU A 147 14.82 7.20 5.30
N ASN A 148 14.80 8.30 6.06
CA ASN A 148 15.94 9.20 6.14
C ASN A 148 17.06 8.61 7.03
N PRO A 149 18.32 9.06 6.89
CA PRO A 149 19.45 8.52 7.65
C PRO A 149 19.24 8.54 9.18
N LYS A 150 18.56 9.58 9.69
CA LYS A 150 18.24 9.70 11.11
C LYS A 150 17.28 8.59 11.58
N GLN A 151 16.26 8.27 10.79
CA GLN A 151 15.31 7.20 11.08
C GLN A 151 15.98 5.83 11.05
N VAL A 152 16.88 5.61 10.09
CA VAL A 152 17.67 4.36 10.00
C VAL A 152 18.57 4.19 11.22
N LEU A 153 19.25 5.25 11.67
CA LEU A 153 20.06 5.22 12.90
C LEU A 153 19.21 4.87 14.12
N VAL A 154 18.08 5.56 14.32
CA VAL A 154 17.17 5.27 15.44
C VAL A 154 16.66 3.82 15.39
N LEU A 155 16.39 3.29 14.20
CA LEU A 155 15.94 1.93 14.01
C LEU A 155 17.03 0.92 14.40
N ARG A 156 18.27 1.13 13.96
CA ARG A 156 19.43 0.32 14.37
C ARG A 156 19.63 0.37 15.87
N ASP A 157 19.66 1.56 16.47
CA ASP A 157 19.84 1.76 17.91
C ASP A 157 18.74 1.11 18.75
N THR A 158 17.54 0.94 18.18
CA THR A 158 16.41 0.34 18.88
C THR A 158 16.39 -1.19 18.75
N LEU A 159 16.73 -1.73 17.57
CA LEU A 159 16.60 -3.16 17.28
C LEU A 159 17.87 -3.95 17.60
N LEU A 160 19.04 -3.36 17.36
CA LEU A 160 20.35 -4.01 17.50
C LEU A 160 21.00 -3.79 18.87
N GLN A 161 20.23 -3.39 19.88
CA GLN A 161 20.78 -3.16 21.22
C GLN A 161 21.53 -4.40 21.73
N PRO A 162 22.79 -4.25 22.19
CA PRO A 162 23.57 -5.34 22.74
C PRO A 162 22.80 -6.01 23.88
N GLN A 163 22.98 -7.33 24.06
CA GLN A 163 22.48 -7.98 25.25
C GLN A 163 23.18 -7.35 26.45
N GLU A 164 22.43 -6.70 27.34
CA GLU A 164 22.92 -6.53 28.72
C GLU A 164 22.99 -7.94 29.31
N ASP A 165 24.22 -8.41 29.50
CA ASP A 165 24.52 -9.68 30.17
C ASP A 165 23.86 -9.67 31.55
N ALA A 166 22.98 -10.66 31.79
CA ALA A 166 22.39 -10.96 33.09
C ALA A 166 22.97 -12.28 33.61
#